data_AF-M3G1C9-F1
#
_entry.id   AF-M3G1C9-F1
#
_cell.length_a   1.000
_cell.length_b   1.000
_cell.length_c   1.000
_cell.angle_alpha   90.00
_cell.angle_beta   90.00
_cell.angle_gamma   90.00
#
_symmetry.space_group_name_H-M   'P 1'
#
loop_
_entity.id
_entity.type
_entity.pdbx_description
1 polymer ?
#
loop_
_entity_poly.entity_id
_entity_poly.type
_entity_poly.pdbx_seq_one_letter_code
_entity_poly.pdbx_strand_id
1 'polypeptide(L)'
;MTPMRILFLDDEEMIRDLFREIFGTIHDLTLIGSAEEALEVCKDKSFDLIITDVRLPKMSGIDFISRLRDKEINTPFIVITGNQDIEISIRALRLGAVDFFIKPFRMDAIRHSLQKFESLFISSQELISKNHFQLTHSKQNFAIKPSLKNLNQYVNLVMRSISLTPGIHTDDILSIKLALYELLGNAIEHGFAGISYEHKASLLSSDVDYVDHVDKICADINECVLLEIGFEDQKVYVSLKDRGAGFDPSKVPDPVTDPNASYLSGRGIFLARMNVDELVYNDIGNEVSFSKTLKRANSKVNAS
;
A
#
# COMPACT_ATOMS: atom_id res chain seq x y z
N MET A 1 -18.23 7.30 18.29
CA MET A 1 -17.63 6.59 17.14
C MET A 1 -18.31 7.13 15.90
N THR A 2 -17.54 7.56 14.90
CA THR A 2 -18.09 7.94 13.60
C THR A 2 -18.58 6.68 12.87
N PRO A 3 -19.81 6.68 12.31
CA PRO A 3 -20.33 5.53 11.59
C PRO A 3 -19.48 5.25 10.35
N MET A 4 -18.95 4.04 10.21
CA MET A 4 -18.31 3.58 8.97
C MET A 4 -19.36 3.38 7.89
N ARG A 5 -18.99 3.67 6.63
CA ARG A 5 -19.73 3.29 5.43
C ARG A 5 -19.33 1.89 5.03
N ILE A 6 -20.20 0.92 5.31
CA ILE A 6 -19.95 -0.50 5.06
C ILE A 6 -20.80 -0.95 3.87
N LEU A 7 -20.14 -1.54 2.88
CA LEU A 7 -20.80 -2.26 1.80
C LEU A 7 -20.84 -3.75 2.17
N PHE A 8 -22.05 -4.30 2.34
CA PHE A 8 -22.27 -5.70 2.67
C PHE A 8 -22.95 -6.43 1.50
N LEU A 9 -22.32 -7.50 1.01
CA LEU A 9 -22.82 -8.35 -0.05
C LEU A 9 -23.11 -9.75 0.49
N ASP A 10 -24.34 -10.19 0.32
CA ASP A 10 -24.77 -11.57 0.51
C ASP A 10 -26.02 -11.74 -0.36
N ASP A 11 -26.19 -12.86 -1.07
CA ASP A 11 -27.34 -13.06 -1.96
C ASP A 11 -28.63 -13.36 -1.18
N GLU A 12 -28.51 -13.85 0.06
CA GLU A 12 -29.62 -14.13 0.95
C GLU A 12 -30.14 -12.85 1.63
N GLU A 13 -31.37 -12.45 1.28
CA GLU A 13 -32.01 -11.24 1.85
C GLU A 13 -32.10 -11.29 3.38
N MET A 14 -32.40 -12.47 3.93
CA MET A 14 -32.47 -12.68 5.38
C MET A 14 -31.14 -12.34 6.09
N ILE A 15 -30.00 -12.68 5.48
CA ILE A 15 -28.68 -12.38 6.04
C ILE A 15 -28.40 -10.88 5.97
N ARG A 16 -28.76 -10.22 4.86
CA ARG A 16 -28.65 -8.76 4.74
C ARG A 16 -29.51 -8.06 5.79
N ASP A 17 -30.75 -8.50 5.98
CA ASP A 17 -31.65 -7.90 6.98
C ASP A 17 -31.14 -8.09 8.41
N LEU A 18 -30.64 -9.29 8.74
CA LEU A 18 -29.99 -9.55 10.02
C LEU A 18 -28.77 -8.64 10.24
N PHE A 19 -27.93 -8.46 9.21
CA PHE A 19 -26.79 -7.56 9.27
C PHE A 19 -27.25 -6.11 9.50
N ARG A 20 -28.34 -5.68 8.84
CA ARG A 20 -28.95 -4.36 9.05
C ARG A 20 -29.42 -4.17 10.48
N GLU A 21 -30.14 -5.14 11.03
CA GLU A 21 -30.69 -5.08 12.39
C GLU A 21 -29.57 -4.91 13.44
N ILE A 22 -28.46 -5.64 13.25
CA ILE A 22 -27.37 -5.70 14.23
C ILE A 22 -26.43 -4.49 14.16
N PHE A 23 -26.19 -3.95 12.96
CA PHE A 23 -25.14 -2.95 12.71
C PHE A 23 -25.66 -1.61 12.17
N GLY A 24 -26.90 -1.54 11.66
CA GLY A 24 -27.44 -0.36 10.95
C GLY A 24 -27.75 0.84 11.84
N THR A 25 -27.83 0.66 13.16
CA THR A 25 -27.95 1.77 14.12
C THR A 25 -26.59 2.42 14.44
N ILE A 26 -25.48 1.77 14.08
CA ILE A 26 -24.11 2.18 14.42
C ILE A 26 -23.32 2.59 13.18
N HIS A 27 -23.67 2.05 12.01
CA HIS A 27 -22.93 2.21 10.75
C HIS A 27 -23.86 2.67 9.61
N ASP A 28 -23.28 3.33 8.61
CA ASP A 28 -23.96 3.61 7.35
C ASP A 28 -23.81 2.39 6.43
N LEU A 29 -24.91 1.67 6.21
CA LEU A 29 -24.89 0.38 5.54
C LEU A 29 -25.46 0.46 4.12
N THR A 30 -24.68 0.04 3.14
CA THR A 30 -25.17 -0.29 1.81
C THR A 30 -25.21 -1.81 1.67
N LEU A 31 -26.40 -2.38 1.52
CA LEU A 31 -26.62 -3.82 1.44
C LEU A 31 -27.02 -4.19 0.02
N ILE A 32 -26.27 -5.08 -0.61
CA ILE A 32 -26.42 -5.42 -2.03
C ILE A 32 -26.48 -6.94 -2.19
N GLY A 33 -27.34 -7.43 -3.08
CA GLY A 33 -27.51 -8.87 -3.31
C GLY A 33 -26.64 -9.46 -4.41
N SER A 34 -25.94 -8.63 -5.19
CA SER A 34 -25.13 -9.07 -6.34
C SER A 34 -23.81 -8.32 -6.49
N ALA A 35 -22.78 -9.02 -6.92
CA ALA A 35 -21.47 -8.44 -7.19
C ALA A 35 -21.51 -7.39 -8.31
N GLU A 36 -22.38 -7.55 -9.31
CA GLU A 36 -22.52 -6.60 -10.41
C GLU A 36 -23.07 -5.26 -9.96
N GLU A 37 -24.12 -5.27 -9.15
CA GLU A 37 -24.69 -4.04 -8.58
C GLU A 37 -23.66 -3.35 -7.67
N ALA A 38 -22.91 -4.13 -6.89
CA ALA A 38 -21.84 -3.61 -6.05
C ALA A 38 -20.73 -2.93 -6.85
N LEU A 39 -20.33 -3.49 -8.02
CA LEU A 39 -19.35 -2.85 -8.90
C LEU A 39 -19.81 -1.51 -9.43
N GLU A 40 -21.10 -1.35 -9.72
CA GLU A 40 -21.65 -0.07 -10.17
C GLU A 40 -21.65 0.95 -9.04
N VAL A 41 -22.12 0.56 -7.84
CA VAL A 41 -22.15 1.46 -6.68
C VAL A 41 -20.76 1.91 -6.26
N CYS A 42 -19.74 1.02 -6.34
CA CYS A 42 -18.36 1.35 -6.02
C CYS A 42 -17.69 2.34 -7.00
N LYS A 43 -18.31 2.67 -8.15
CA LYS A 43 -17.80 3.72 -9.05
C LYS A 43 -18.03 5.12 -8.47
N ASP A 44 -19.21 5.32 -7.89
CA ASP A 44 -19.69 6.64 -7.47
C ASP A 44 -19.63 6.82 -5.94
N LYS A 45 -19.53 5.73 -5.18
CA LYS A 45 -19.46 5.74 -3.72
C LYS A 45 -18.21 5.06 -3.22
N SER A 46 -17.53 5.73 -2.28
CA SER A 46 -16.43 5.15 -1.51
C SER A 46 -16.97 4.49 -0.24
N PHE A 47 -16.46 3.30 0.07
CA PHE A 47 -16.73 2.60 1.32
C PHE A 47 -15.48 2.52 2.18
N ASP A 48 -15.68 2.47 3.50
CA ASP A 48 -14.60 2.33 4.47
C ASP A 48 -14.26 0.84 4.69
N LEU A 49 -15.24 -0.04 4.48
CA LEU A 49 -15.10 -1.49 4.54
C LEU A 49 -16.08 -2.19 3.60
N ILE A 50 -15.62 -3.25 2.94
CA ILE A 50 -16.46 -4.18 2.18
C ILE A 50 -16.55 -5.51 2.94
N ILE A 51 -17.73 -6.10 3.05
CA ILE A 51 -17.91 -7.45 3.57
C ILE A 51 -18.70 -8.21 2.51
N THR A 52 -18.16 -9.33 2.03
CA THR A 52 -18.81 -10.07 0.94
C THR A 52 -18.87 -11.56 1.24
N ASP A 53 -20.01 -12.18 0.93
CA ASP A 53 -20.05 -13.61 0.69
C ASP A 53 -19.15 -13.92 -0.52
N VAL A 54 -18.39 -15.01 -0.43
CA VAL A 54 -17.70 -15.62 -1.56
C VAL A 54 -18.70 -16.06 -2.62
N ARG A 55 -19.76 -16.75 -2.21
CA ARG A 55 -20.67 -17.45 -3.10
C ARG A 55 -21.84 -16.55 -3.46
N LEU A 56 -21.61 -15.67 -4.43
CA LEU A 56 -22.64 -14.85 -5.02
C LEU A 56 -23.05 -15.40 -6.41
N PRO A 57 -24.30 -15.23 -6.83
CA PRO A 57 -24.74 -15.57 -8.18
C PRO A 57 -23.90 -14.83 -9.24
N LYS A 58 -23.60 -15.52 -10.35
CA LYS A 58 -22.90 -15.02 -11.55
C LYS A 58 -21.43 -14.64 -11.35
N MET A 59 -21.08 -13.88 -10.31
CA MET A 59 -19.72 -13.46 -10.01
C MET A 59 -19.45 -13.64 -8.52
N SER A 60 -18.38 -14.38 -8.19
CA SER A 60 -18.00 -14.59 -6.80
C SER A 60 -17.59 -13.28 -6.12
N GLY A 61 -17.75 -13.19 -4.80
CA GLY A 61 -17.27 -12.06 -4.02
C GLY A 61 -15.76 -11.84 -4.18
N ILE A 62 -15.00 -12.90 -4.42
CA ILE A 62 -13.55 -12.81 -4.67
C ILE A 62 -13.25 -12.22 -6.05
N ASP A 63 -13.97 -12.60 -7.09
CA ASP A 63 -13.80 -12.01 -8.42
C ASP A 63 -14.26 -10.55 -8.44
N PHE A 64 -15.30 -10.22 -7.67
CA PHE A 64 -15.70 -8.84 -7.41
C PHE A 64 -14.56 -8.01 -6.83
N ILE A 65 -13.92 -8.49 -5.75
CA ILE A 65 -12.77 -7.81 -5.14
C ILE A 65 -11.62 -7.70 -6.13
N SER A 66 -11.31 -8.76 -6.90
CA SER A 66 -10.27 -8.72 -7.93
C SER A 66 -10.52 -7.59 -8.93
N ARG A 67 -11.77 -7.44 -9.41
CA ARG A 67 -12.13 -6.36 -10.34
C ARG A 67 -12.06 -4.97 -9.72
N LEU A 68 -12.30 -4.83 -8.42
CA LEU A 68 -12.06 -3.56 -7.73
C LEU A 68 -10.58 -3.21 -7.72
N ARG A 69 -9.70 -4.20 -7.48
CA ARG A 69 -8.24 -4.00 -7.53
C ARG A 69 -7.75 -3.62 -8.92
N ASP A 70 -8.29 -4.23 -9.97
CA ASP A 70 -7.99 -3.87 -11.36
C ASP A 70 -8.38 -2.41 -11.70
N LYS A 71 -9.35 -1.85 -10.96
CA LYS A 71 -9.79 -0.44 -11.06
C LYS A 71 -9.11 0.47 -10.03
N GLU A 72 -8.05 0.00 -9.37
CA GLU A 72 -7.31 0.71 -8.33
C GLU A 72 -8.14 1.09 -7.08
N ILE A 73 -9.31 0.46 -6.90
CA ILE A 73 -10.14 0.63 -5.71
C ILE A 73 -9.60 -0.31 -4.62
N ASN A 74 -8.91 0.27 -3.64
CA ASN A 74 -8.19 -0.44 -2.58
C ASN A 74 -8.93 -0.50 -1.24
N THR A 75 -10.27 -0.43 -1.25
CA THR A 75 -11.07 -0.53 -0.02
C THR A 75 -10.76 -1.83 0.74
N PRO A 76 -10.54 -1.76 2.07
CA PRO A 76 -10.38 -2.94 2.91
C PRO A 76 -11.60 -3.86 2.82
N PHE A 77 -11.40 -5.17 2.92
CA PHE A 77 -12.51 -6.11 2.81
C PHE A 77 -12.39 -7.32 3.74
N ILE A 78 -13.55 -7.87 4.10
CA ILE A 78 -13.73 -9.11 4.84
C ILE A 78 -14.50 -10.09 3.95
N VAL A 79 -14.14 -11.36 4.03
CA VAL A 79 -14.80 -12.42 3.25
C VAL A 79 -15.57 -13.36 4.16
N ILE A 80 -16.80 -13.68 3.78
CA ILE A 80 -17.62 -14.70 4.41
C ILE A 80 -17.66 -15.90 3.46
N THR A 81 -17.31 -17.09 3.92
CA THR A 81 -17.16 -18.28 3.08
C THR A 81 -17.82 -19.51 3.70
N GLY A 82 -18.19 -20.51 2.90
CA GLY A 82 -18.63 -21.82 3.40
C GLY A 82 -17.48 -22.74 3.82
N ASN A 83 -17.81 -23.82 4.56
CA ASN A 83 -16.85 -24.82 5.07
C ASN A 83 -16.00 -25.56 4.01
N GLN A 84 -16.30 -25.45 2.71
CA GLN A 84 -15.66 -26.26 1.65
C GLN A 84 -14.52 -25.54 0.90
N ASP A 85 -14.13 -24.34 1.34
CA ASP A 85 -13.41 -23.40 0.46
C ASP A 85 -12.04 -22.95 1.05
N ILE A 86 -11.17 -23.91 1.41
CA ILE A 86 -9.80 -23.63 1.90
C ILE A 86 -8.99 -22.82 0.86
N GLU A 87 -9.08 -23.21 -0.41
CA GLU A 87 -8.37 -22.54 -1.51
C GLU A 87 -8.85 -21.09 -1.70
N ILE A 88 -10.13 -20.85 -1.46
CA ILE A 88 -10.72 -19.50 -1.53
C ILE A 88 -10.25 -18.65 -0.36
N SER A 89 -10.13 -19.24 0.84
CA SER A 89 -9.57 -18.55 2.00
C SER A 89 -8.14 -18.08 1.73
N ILE A 90 -7.32 -18.92 1.08
CA ILE A 90 -5.97 -18.55 0.62
C ILE A 90 -6.02 -17.43 -0.43
N ARG A 91 -6.94 -17.50 -1.38
CA ARG A 91 -7.10 -16.48 -2.43
C ARG A 91 -7.54 -15.12 -1.85
N ALA A 92 -8.45 -15.11 -0.87
CA ALA A 92 -8.86 -13.92 -0.14
C ALA A 92 -7.69 -13.27 0.60
N LEU A 93 -6.86 -14.07 1.28
CA LEU A 93 -5.64 -13.59 1.95
C LEU A 93 -4.65 -12.98 0.95
N ARG A 94 -4.45 -13.61 -0.22
CA ARG A 94 -3.58 -13.08 -1.30
C ARG A 94 -4.06 -11.74 -1.84
N LEU A 95 -5.38 -11.50 -1.85
CA LEU A 95 -5.99 -10.22 -2.26
C LEU A 95 -5.97 -9.15 -1.16
N GLY A 96 -5.48 -9.48 0.04
CA GLY A 96 -5.35 -8.56 1.16
C GLY A 96 -6.60 -8.44 2.03
N ALA A 97 -7.35 -9.52 2.21
CA ALA A 97 -8.48 -9.56 3.15
C ALA A 97 -8.02 -9.18 4.57
N VAL A 98 -8.81 -8.33 5.24
CA VAL A 98 -8.61 -7.92 6.63
C VAL A 98 -8.88 -9.10 7.57
N ASP A 99 -9.92 -9.86 7.25
CA ASP A 99 -10.39 -11.00 8.03
C ASP A 99 -11.25 -11.92 7.15
N PHE A 100 -11.54 -13.13 7.63
CA PHE A 100 -12.52 -14.01 6.99
C PHE A 100 -13.33 -14.82 8.01
N PHE A 101 -14.57 -15.13 7.65
CA PHE A 101 -15.49 -15.90 8.48
C PHE A 101 -15.99 -17.13 7.73
N ILE A 102 -16.00 -18.26 8.42
CA ILE A 102 -16.53 -19.51 7.87
C ILE A 102 -17.98 -19.71 8.36
N LYS A 103 -18.93 -19.91 7.45
CA LYS A 103 -20.32 -20.27 7.73
C LYS A 103 -20.38 -21.70 8.32
N PRO A 104 -21.09 -21.94 9.43
CA PRO A 104 -21.86 -20.97 10.20
C PRO A 104 -20.99 -20.14 11.16
N PHE A 105 -21.20 -18.82 11.18
CA PHE A 105 -20.56 -17.90 12.12
C PHE A 105 -21.60 -17.16 12.96
N ARG A 106 -21.19 -16.66 14.12
CA ARG A 106 -22.01 -15.78 14.95
C ARG A 106 -21.78 -14.33 14.53
N MET A 107 -22.85 -13.52 14.47
CA MET A 107 -22.73 -12.09 14.17
C MET A 107 -21.88 -11.33 15.20
N ASP A 108 -21.77 -11.85 16.43
CA ASP A 108 -20.81 -11.36 17.43
C ASP A 108 -19.37 -11.42 16.94
N ALA A 109 -18.99 -12.44 16.15
CA ALA A 109 -17.64 -12.55 15.61
C ALA A 109 -17.34 -11.42 14.60
N ILE A 110 -18.32 -11.09 13.75
CA ILE A 110 -18.24 -9.91 12.87
C ILE A 110 -18.15 -8.64 13.72
N ARG A 111 -18.95 -8.49 14.77
CA ARG A 111 -18.89 -7.32 15.67
C ARG A 111 -17.50 -7.11 16.26
N HIS A 112 -16.86 -8.18 16.75
CA HIS A 112 -15.50 -8.08 17.28
C HIS A 112 -14.47 -7.71 16.21
N SER A 113 -14.60 -8.24 15.00
CA SER A 113 -13.72 -7.87 13.88
C SER A 113 -13.94 -6.43 13.43
N LEU A 114 -15.20 -5.95 13.40
CA LEU A 114 -15.53 -4.55 13.16
C LEU A 114 -14.95 -3.64 14.24
N GLN A 115 -15.10 -3.96 15.52
CA GLN A 115 -14.52 -3.19 16.63
C GLN A 115 -12.99 -3.15 16.57
N LYS A 116 -12.35 -4.28 16.23
CA LYS A 116 -10.91 -4.35 15.99
C LYS A 116 -10.52 -3.47 14.81
N PHE A 117 -11.26 -3.53 13.71
CA PHE A 117 -11.06 -2.71 12.53
C PHE A 117 -11.23 -1.22 12.86
N GLU A 118 -12.29 -0.83 13.55
CA GLU A 118 -12.52 0.54 14.04
C GLU A 118 -11.34 1.03 14.89
N SER A 119 -10.81 0.22 15.81
CA SER A 119 -9.65 0.60 16.62
C SER A 119 -8.36 0.81 15.82
N LEU A 120 -8.25 0.28 14.60
CA LEU A 120 -7.13 0.54 13.70
C LEU A 120 -7.24 1.92 13.01
N PHE A 121 -8.45 2.50 12.93
CA PHE A 121 -8.72 3.76 12.24
C PHE A 121 -9.07 4.93 13.18
N ILE A 122 -9.44 4.66 14.44
CA ILE A 122 -9.76 5.71 15.41
C ILE A 122 -8.50 6.21 16.12
N SER A 123 -7.95 7.32 15.63
CA SER A 123 -7.54 8.47 16.47
C SER A 123 -6.93 9.64 15.68
N SER A 124 -6.52 9.47 14.43
CA SER A 124 -5.67 10.49 13.79
C SER A 124 -6.46 11.51 12.96
N GLN A 125 -7.42 11.09 12.11
CA GLN A 125 -8.14 12.02 11.22
C GLN A 125 -9.12 12.98 11.94
N GLU A 126 -9.82 12.52 12.99
CA GLU A 126 -10.74 13.38 13.76
C GLU A 126 -10.02 14.43 14.61
N LEU A 127 -8.82 14.12 15.10
CA LEU A 127 -8.01 15.08 15.86
C LEU A 127 -7.31 16.11 14.93
N ILE A 128 -6.89 15.69 13.72
CA ILE A 128 -6.33 16.57 12.68
C ILE A 128 -7.37 17.59 12.21
N SER A 129 -8.57 17.14 11.88
CA SER A 129 -9.64 18.02 11.36
C SER A 129 -10.15 19.05 12.36
N LYS A 130 -9.96 18.81 13.67
CA LYS A 130 -10.35 19.74 14.75
C LYS A 130 -9.20 20.62 15.25
N ASN A 131 -8.00 20.55 14.65
CA ASN A 131 -6.79 21.26 15.13
C ASN A 131 -6.46 21.02 16.61
N HIS A 132 -6.90 19.90 17.19
CA HIS A 132 -6.67 19.60 18.61
C HIS A 132 -5.31 18.98 18.88
N PHE A 133 -4.65 18.44 17.84
CA PHE A 133 -3.23 18.13 17.87
C PHE A 133 -2.60 18.47 16.52
N GLN A 134 -1.32 18.81 16.56
CA GLN A 134 -0.50 18.99 15.37
C GLN A 134 0.67 18.03 15.50
N LEU A 135 0.79 17.08 14.58
CA LEU A 135 2.03 16.34 14.43
C LEU A 135 3.08 17.33 13.90
N THR A 136 4.11 17.63 14.68
CA THR A 136 5.20 18.55 14.30
C THR A 136 6.41 17.78 13.80
N HIS A 137 6.72 16.66 14.45
CA HIS A 137 7.82 15.79 14.12
C HIS A 137 7.44 14.31 14.32
N SER A 138 7.87 13.44 13.41
CA SER A 138 7.85 11.98 13.60
C SER A 138 9.05 11.35 12.93
N LYS A 139 9.51 10.23 13.49
CA LYS A 139 10.61 9.45 12.94
C LYS A 139 10.39 7.98 13.27
N GLN A 140 10.54 7.13 12.26
CA GLN A 140 10.45 5.68 12.39
C GLN A 140 11.61 5.02 11.66
N ASN A 141 12.19 4.00 12.30
CA ASN A 141 13.30 3.23 11.76
C ASN A 141 12.85 1.79 11.54
N PHE A 142 13.22 1.24 10.38
CA PHE A 142 12.92 -0.12 9.97
C PHE A 142 14.22 -0.83 9.62
N ALA A 143 14.32 -2.10 10.01
CA ALA A 143 15.33 -3.03 9.52
C ALA A 143 14.61 -4.08 8.67
N ILE A 144 14.76 -3.98 7.35
CA ILE A 144 14.03 -4.79 6.37
C ILE A 144 14.97 -5.87 5.83
N LYS A 145 14.58 -7.14 6.00
CA LYS A 145 15.30 -8.24 5.35
C LYS A 145 15.17 -8.12 3.83
N PRO A 146 16.25 -8.30 3.07
CA PRO A 146 16.22 -8.17 1.62
C PRO A 146 15.35 -9.27 0.98
N SER A 147 14.26 -8.87 0.34
CA SER A 147 13.41 -9.77 -0.45
C SER A 147 12.57 -8.97 -1.45
N LEU A 148 12.78 -9.21 -2.74
CA LEU A 148 11.97 -8.63 -3.81
C LEU A 148 10.54 -9.14 -3.79
N LYS A 149 10.30 -10.41 -3.41
CA LYS A 149 8.93 -10.94 -3.26
C LYS A 149 8.09 -10.14 -2.27
N ASN A 150 8.75 -9.57 -1.26
CA ASN A 150 8.11 -8.80 -0.21
C ASN A 150 8.17 -7.27 -0.42
N LEU A 151 8.73 -6.79 -1.53
CA LEU A 151 8.98 -5.36 -1.78
C LEU A 151 7.70 -4.53 -1.63
N ASN A 152 6.59 -4.99 -2.22
CA ASN A 152 5.29 -4.31 -2.12
C ASN A 152 4.79 -4.23 -0.67
N GLN A 153 4.93 -5.30 0.11
CA GLN A 153 4.54 -5.35 1.51
C GLN A 153 5.39 -4.39 2.34
N TYR A 154 6.70 -4.30 2.07
CA TYR A 154 7.61 -3.38 2.74
C TYR A 154 7.25 -1.93 2.46
N VAL A 155 7.05 -1.56 1.18
CA VAL A 155 6.64 -0.21 0.79
C VAL A 155 5.31 0.16 1.46
N ASN A 156 4.31 -0.72 1.42
CA ASN A 156 3.02 -0.47 2.05
C ASN A 156 3.13 -0.33 3.58
N LEU A 157 3.98 -1.12 4.24
CA LEU A 157 4.25 -1.01 5.68
C LEU A 157 4.86 0.35 6.03
N VAL A 158 5.89 0.77 5.30
CA VAL A 158 6.57 2.05 5.50
C VAL A 158 5.62 3.21 5.23
N MET A 159 4.83 3.17 4.16
CA MET A 159 3.87 4.22 3.81
C MET A 159 2.78 4.42 4.87
N ARG A 160 2.43 3.39 5.66
CA ARG A 160 1.49 3.55 6.79
C ARG A 160 2.00 4.55 7.83
N SER A 161 3.31 4.69 8.00
CA SER A 161 3.91 5.63 8.97
C SER A 161 3.58 7.09 8.69
N ILE A 162 3.35 7.45 7.44
CA ILE A 162 3.09 8.83 6.99
C ILE A 162 1.68 9.04 6.45
N SER A 163 0.88 7.98 6.31
CA SER A 163 -0.49 8.05 5.74
C SER A 163 -1.44 8.90 6.59
N LEU A 164 -1.09 9.14 7.85
CA LEU A 164 -1.86 9.92 8.83
C LEU A 164 -1.23 11.30 9.08
N THR A 165 -0.24 11.70 8.27
CA THR A 165 0.43 13.00 8.39
C THR A 165 -0.53 14.13 8.03
N PRO A 166 -0.67 15.17 8.86
CA PRO A 166 -1.51 16.32 8.54
C PRO A 166 -1.11 16.98 7.21
N GLY A 167 -2.07 17.17 6.31
CA GLY A 167 -1.83 17.87 5.04
C GLY A 167 -1.14 17.05 3.95
N ILE A 168 -0.94 15.73 4.15
CA ILE A 168 -0.49 14.86 3.06
C ILE A 168 -1.65 14.63 2.08
N HIS A 169 -1.39 14.81 0.79
CA HIS A 169 -2.38 14.58 -0.27
C HIS A 169 -2.09 13.27 -1.03
N THR A 170 -3.09 12.77 -1.77
CA THR A 170 -2.96 11.54 -2.56
C THR A 170 -1.78 11.59 -3.53
N ASP A 171 -1.52 12.73 -4.16
CA ASP A 171 -0.39 12.91 -5.08
C ASP A 171 0.96 12.82 -4.37
N ASP A 172 1.06 13.33 -3.13
CA ASP A 172 2.27 13.23 -2.31
C ASP A 172 2.52 11.76 -1.93
N ILE A 173 1.46 11.05 -1.51
CA ILE A 173 1.52 9.61 -1.19
C ILE A 173 2.00 8.82 -2.41
N LEU A 174 1.44 9.06 -3.60
CA LEU A 174 1.84 8.39 -4.83
C LEU A 174 3.32 8.66 -5.16
N SER A 175 3.73 9.93 -5.09
CA SER A 175 5.10 10.36 -5.37
C SER A 175 6.12 9.69 -4.45
N ILE A 176 5.86 9.71 -3.14
CA ILE A 176 6.73 9.10 -2.12
C ILE A 176 6.76 7.57 -2.30
N LYS A 177 5.60 6.96 -2.59
CA LYS A 177 5.49 5.51 -2.82
C LYS A 177 6.32 5.06 -4.02
N LEU A 178 6.25 5.78 -5.14
CA LEU A 178 7.02 5.48 -6.34
C LEU A 178 8.52 5.58 -6.08
N ALA A 179 8.98 6.68 -5.46
CA ALA A 179 10.39 6.86 -5.12
C ALA A 179 10.88 5.76 -4.16
N LEU A 180 10.10 5.45 -3.12
CA LEU A 180 10.45 4.41 -2.16
C LEU A 180 10.52 3.01 -2.80
N TYR A 181 9.59 2.69 -3.71
CA TYR A 181 9.59 1.41 -4.42
C TYR A 181 10.88 1.21 -5.24
N GLU A 182 11.27 2.22 -6.01
CA GLU A 182 12.49 2.19 -6.83
C GLU A 182 13.75 2.08 -5.97
N LEU A 183 13.87 2.90 -4.92
CA LEU A 183 15.07 2.94 -4.09
C LEU A 183 15.24 1.68 -3.24
N LEU A 184 14.15 1.16 -2.65
CA LEU A 184 14.19 -0.09 -1.89
C LEU A 184 14.46 -1.29 -2.80
N GLY A 185 13.90 -1.30 -4.01
CA GLY A 185 14.23 -2.31 -5.04
C GLY A 185 15.72 -2.31 -5.36
N ASN A 186 16.29 -1.13 -5.65
CA ASN A 186 17.71 -0.99 -5.95
C ASN A 186 18.61 -1.43 -4.78
N ALA A 187 18.25 -1.09 -3.54
CA ALA A 187 18.95 -1.55 -2.36
C ALA A 187 19.00 -3.08 -2.28
N ILE A 188 17.89 -3.77 -2.58
CA ILE A 188 17.83 -5.24 -2.55
C ILE A 188 18.61 -5.85 -3.73
N GLU A 189 18.39 -5.37 -4.95
CA GLU A 189 18.99 -5.92 -6.18
C GLU A 189 20.49 -5.66 -6.29
N HIS A 190 20.87 -4.39 -6.16
CA HIS A 190 22.23 -3.93 -6.38
C HIS A 190 23.02 -3.96 -5.08
N GLY A 191 22.42 -3.49 -3.98
CA GLY A 191 23.10 -3.42 -2.68
C GLY A 191 23.29 -4.79 -2.01
N PHE A 192 22.26 -5.64 -2.03
CA PHE A 192 22.29 -6.93 -1.33
C PHE A 192 22.62 -8.11 -2.23
N ALA A 193 21.96 -8.24 -3.38
CA ALA A 193 22.21 -9.33 -4.32
C ALA A 193 23.42 -9.09 -5.23
N GLY A 194 23.96 -7.86 -5.28
CA GLY A 194 25.14 -7.52 -6.07
C GLY A 194 24.95 -7.67 -7.59
N ILE A 195 23.71 -7.67 -8.05
CA ILE A 195 23.39 -7.81 -9.48
C ILE A 195 23.71 -6.48 -10.16
N SER A 196 24.59 -6.46 -11.15
CA SER A 196 24.84 -5.24 -11.92
C SER A 196 23.68 -4.95 -12.87
N TYR A 197 23.56 -3.70 -13.35
CA TYR A 197 22.52 -3.34 -14.33
C TYR A 197 22.60 -4.17 -15.63
N GLU A 198 23.81 -4.42 -16.12
CA GLU A 198 24.07 -5.24 -17.30
C GLU A 198 23.61 -6.70 -17.07
N HIS A 199 23.92 -7.23 -15.89
CA HIS A 199 23.52 -8.60 -15.54
C HIS A 199 22.00 -8.72 -15.35
N LYS A 200 21.35 -7.69 -14.77
CA LYS A 200 19.89 -7.62 -14.65
C LYS A 200 19.19 -7.69 -16.02
N ALA A 201 19.65 -6.91 -17.00
CA ALA A 201 19.09 -6.94 -18.35
C ALA A 201 19.21 -8.33 -18.99
N SER A 202 20.37 -8.99 -18.83
CA SER A 202 20.58 -10.36 -19.31
C SER A 202 19.64 -11.36 -18.63
N LEU A 203 19.49 -11.29 -17.30
CA LEU A 203 18.64 -12.20 -16.54
C LEU A 203 17.14 -12.03 -16.89
N LEU A 204 16.67 -10.79 -17.05
CA LEU A 204 15.29 -10.49 -17.46
C LEU A 204 14.96 -10.98 -18.88
N SER A 205 15.97 -11.16 -19.74
CA SER A 205 15.82 -11.70 -21.10
C SER A 205 15.94 -13.24 -21.17
N SER A 206 16.13 -13.90 -20.03
CA SER A 206 16.28 -15.36 -19.92
C SER A 206 15.02 -16.01 -19.33
N ASP A 207 14.95 -17.35 -19.36
CA ASP A 207 13.84 -18.13 -18.74
C ASP A 207 13.93 -18.21 -17.19
N VAL A 208 14.83 -17.45 -16.56
CA VAL A 208 15.00 -17.45 -15.10
C VAL A 208 13.92 -16.58 -14.45
N ASP A 209 13.27 -17.11 -13.41
CA ASP A 209 12.48 -16.28 -12.49
C ASP A 209 13.43 -15.35 -11.72
N TYR A 210 13.52 -14.12 -12.19
CA TYR A 210 14.44 -13.11 -11.69
C TYR A 210 14.19 -12.77 -10.21
N VAL A 211 12.93 -12.73 -9.78
CA VAL A 211 12.57 -12.43 -8.40
C VAL A 211 13.02 -13.56 -7.48
N ASP A 212 12.78 -14.81 -7.87
CA ASP A 212 13.28 -15.99 -7.15
C ASP A 212 14.80 -16.04 -7.11
N HIS A 213 15.47 -15.64 -8.20
CA HIS A 213 16.93 -15.59 -8.28
C HIS A 213 17.53 -14.61 -7.28
N VAL A 214 17.02 -13.37 -7.23
CA VAL A 214 17.46 -12.34 -6.28
C VAL A 214 17.23 -12.79 -4.84
N ASP A 215 16.04 -13.32 -4.53
CA ASP A 215 15.71 -13.75 -3.17
C ASP A 215 16.56 -14.94 -2.70
N LYS A 216 16.96 -15.83 -3.61
CA LYS A 216 17.90 -16.92 -3.30
C LYS A 216 19.30 -16.40 -2.94
N ILE A 217 19.81 -15.40 -3.65
CA ILE A 217 21.09 -14.76 -3.30
C ILE A 217 20.97 -14.11 -1.91
N CYS A 218 19.82 -13.52 -1.63
CA CYS A 218 19.55 -12.82 -0.37
C CYS A 218 19.23 -13.73 0.83
N ALA A 219 18.95 -15.02 0.62
CA ALA A 219 18.41 -15.91 1.65
C ALA A 219 19.35 -16.10 2.86
N ASP A 220 20.66 -16.15 2.62
CA ASP A 220 21.67 -16.38 3.66
C ASP A 220 22.22 -15.07 4.26
N ILE A 221 21.70 -13.92 3.83
CA ILE A 221 22.11 -12.61 4.32
C ILE A 221 21.38 -12.29 5.63
N ASN A 222 22.14 -12.01 6.68
CA ASN A 222 21.57 -11.68 8.00
C ASN A 222 21.38 -10.16 8.20
N GLU A 223 22.07 -9.35 7.42
CA GLU A 223 21.94 -7.90 7.43
C GLU A 223 20.62 -7.44 6.80
N CYS A 224 20.23 -6.20 7.10
CA CYS A 224 18.97 -5.61 6.66
C CYS A 224 19.22 -4.28 5.95
N VAL A 225 18.32 -3.92 5.04
CA VAL A 225 18.20 -2.53 4.58
C VAL A 225 17.72 -1.72 5.79
N LEU A 226 18.47 -0.70 6.17
CA LEU A 226 18.08 0.23 7.22
C LEU A 226 17.30 1.36 6.57
N LEU A 227 16.05 1.52 6.95
CA LEU A 227 15.18 2.56 6.41
C LEU A 227 14.72 3.47 7.54
N GLU A 228 14.90 4.77 7.34
CA GLU A 228 14.34 5.82 8.18
C GLU A 228 13.28 6.57 7.38
N ILE A 229 12.13 6.83 7.99
CA ILE A 229 11.11 7.72 7.44
C ILE A 229 10.61 8.62 8.55
N GLY A 230 10.38 9.88 8.21
CA GLY A 230 9.86 10.83 9.15
C GLY A 230 9.13 11.99 8.49
N PHE A 231 8.59 12.81 9.35
CA PHE A 231 7.89 14.03 9.01
C PHE A 231 8.40 15.15 9.90
N GLU A 232 8.76 16.28 9.30
CA GLU A 232 9.19 17.49 10.02
C GLU A 232 8.90 18.71 9.14
N ASP A 233 8.40 19.80 9.71
CA ASP A 233 8.19 21.07 9.01
C ASP A 233 7.44 20.95 7.66
N GLN A 234 6.33 20.20 7.64
CA GLN A 234 5.56 19.92 6.41
C GLN A 234 6.35 19.16 5.34
N LYS A 235 7.44 18.49 5.72
CA LYS A 235 8.31 17.71 4.84
C LYS A 235 8.32 16.26 5.29
N VAL A 236 8.01 15.35 4.40
CA VAL A 236 8.35 13.93 4.58
C VAL A 236 9.79 13.74 4.14
N TYR A 237 10.58 13.03 4.93
CA TYR A 237 11.93 12.62 4.56
C TYR A 237 12.07 11.10 4.70
N VAL A 238 12.89 10.52 3.84
CA VAL A 238 13.19 9.10 3.84
C VAL A 238 14.69 8.93 3.65
N SER A 239 15.33 8.04 4.41
CA SER A 239 16.69 7.56 4.15
C SER A 239 16.68 6.04 4.05
N LEU A 240 17.38 5.48 3.07
CA LEU A 240 17.63 4.05 2.93
C LEU A 240 19.13 3.82 2.88
N LYS A 241 19.59 2.85 3.67
CA LYS A 241 20.97 2.41 3.68
C LYS A 241 21.03 0.90 3.46
N ASP A 242 21.80 0.51 2.46
CA ASP A 242 22.11 -0.87 2.18
C ASP A 242 23.58 -1.20 2.53
N ARG A 243 23.94 -2.48 2.39
CA ARG A 243 25.29 -2.99 2.69
C ARG A 243 26.19 -3.11 1.47
N GLY A 244 25.73 -2.67 0.32
CA GLY A 244 26.44 -2.81 -0.94
C GLY A 244 27.73 -2.02 -0.96
N ALA A 245 28.58 -2.35 -1.94
CA ALA A 245 29.78 -1.57 -2.24
C ALA A 245 29.47 -0.12 -2.67
N GLY A 246 28.20 0.17 -2.93
CA GLY A 246 27.72 1.42 -3.47
C GLY A 246 28.07 1.60 -4.94
N PHE A 247 27.81 2.78 -5.47
CA PHE A 247 28.10 3.15 -6.84
C PHE A 247 28.41 4.65 -6.88
N ASP A 248 29.13 5.09 -7.92
CA ASP A 248 29.45 6.50 -8.09
C ASP A 248 28.19 7.30 -8.50
N PRO A 249 27.62 8.14 -7.62
CA PRO A 249 26.36 8.82 -7.92
C PRO A 249 26.48 9.86 -9.04
N SER A 250 27.69 10.34 -9.32
CA SER A 250 27.97 11.29 -10.39
C SER A 250 27.86 10.67 -11.79
N LYS A 251 27.93 9.34 -11.87
CA LYS A 251 27.82 8.59 -13.12
C LYS A 251 26.39 8.16 -13.43
N VAL A 252 25.41 8.48 -12.57
CA VAL A 252 24.01 8.23 -12.86
C VAL A 252 23.60 9.16 -14.01
N PRO A 253 23.14 8.61 -15.15
CA PRO A 253 22.75 9.43 -16.28
C PRO A 253 21.59 10.37 -15.90
N ASP A 254 21.61 11.60 -16.41
CA ASP A 254 20.45 12.50 -16.38
C ASP A 254 19.72 12.44 -17.74
N PRO A 255 18.56 11.77 -17.81
CA PRO A 255 17.76 11.63 -19.03
C PRO A 255 17.29 12.94 -19.66
N VAL A 256 17.33 14.06 -18.93
CA VAL A 256 17.05 15.40 -19.50
C VAL A 256 18.22 15.83 -20.40
N THR A 257 19.44 15.43 -20.06
CA THR A 257 20.67 15.76 -20.82
C THR A 257 21.12 14.66 -21.77
N ASP A 258 20.74 13.40 -21.51
CA ASP A 258 21.00 12.25 -22.37
C ASP A 258 19.72 11.40 -22.55
N PRO A 259 18.90 11.69 -23.58
CA PRO A 259 17.65 10.97 -23.84
C PRO A 259 17.84 9.45 -24.08
N ASN A 260 19.01 9.03 -24.57
CA ASN A 260 19.33 7.62 -24.84
C ASN A 260 19.65 6.83 -23.58
N ALA A 261 19.97 7.50 -22.47
CA ALA A 261 20.14 6.86 -21.17
C ALA A 261 18.84 6.25 -20.60
N SER A 262 17.67 6.58 -21.18
CA SER A 262 16.39 5.96 -20.84
C SER A 262 16.32 4.46 -21.19
N TYR A 263 17.23 3.94 -22.03
CA TYR A 263 17.15 2.58 -22.58
C TYR A 263 17.96 1.52 -21.82
N LEU A 264 18.96 1.89 -21.01
CA LEU A 264 19.72 0.94 -20.20
C LEU A 264 20.23 1.63 -18.93
N SER A 265 19.76 1.17 -17.76
CA SER A 265 20.36 1.47 -16.43
C SER A 265 20.07 2.87 -15.87
N GLY A 266 19.37 2.96 -14.72
CA GLY A 266 19.18 4.23 -13.98
C GLY A 266 17.79 4.88 -14.08
N ARG A 267 16.87 4.33 -14.89
CA ARG A 267 15.48 4.82 -15.00
C ARG A 267 14.77 4.92 -13.64
N GLY A 268 15.00 3.97 -12.73
CA GLY A 268 14.38 3.98 -11.39
C GLY A 268 14.82 5.16 -10.53
N ILE A 269 16.12 5.48 -10.53
CA ILE A 269 16.67 6.64 -9.80
C ILE A 269 16.15 7.95 -10.41
N PHE A 270 16.07 8.02 -11.74
CA PHE A 270 15.50 9.18 -12.42
C PHE A 270 14.02 9.36 -12.09
N LEU A 271 13.21 8.30 -12.16
CA LEU A 271 11.79 8.34 -11.80
C LEU A 271 11.62 8.75 -10.35
N ALA A 272 12.43 8.22 -9.43
CA ALA A 272 12.42 8.65 -8.03
C ALA A 272 12.69 10.16 -7.92
N ARG A 273 13.74 10.67 -8.60
CA ARG A 273 14.12 12.09 -8.61
C ARG A 273 13.03 13.00 -9.19
N MET A 274 12.25 12.54 -10.16
CA MET A 274 11.13 13.31 -10.74
C MET A 274 9.91 13.41 -9.80
N ASN A 275 9.77 12.49 -8.86
CA ASN A 275 8.62 12.44 -7.95
C ASN A 275 8.88 13.18 -6.62
N VAL A 276 10.14 13.41 -6.25
CA VAL A 276 10.54 14.01 -4.97
C VAL A 276 11.22 15.35 -5.17
N ASP A 277 11.31 16.17 -4.13
CA ASP A 277 11.85 17.54 -4.27
C ASP A 277 13.37 17.55 -4.18
N GLU A 278 13.94 16.60 -3.44
CA GLU A 278 15.38 16.42 -3.28
C GLU A 278 15.69 14.93 -3.14
N LEU A 279 16.76 14.46 -3.80
CA LEU A 279 17.28 13.10 -3.71
C LEU A 279 18.81 13.14 -3.73
N VAL A 280 19.43 12.64 -2.66
CA VAL A 280 20.87 12.73 -2.41
C VAL A 280 21.40 11.35 -2.05
N TYR A 281 22.53 10.96 -2.65
CA TYR A 281 23.30 9.79 -2.23
C TYR A 281 24.50 10.23 -1.40
N ASN A 282 24.97 9.37 -0.50
CA ASN A 282 26.28 9.54 0.12
C ASN A 282 27.42 9.32 -0.90
N ASP A 283 28.65 9.68 -0.54
CA ASP A 283 29.82 9.57 -1.43
C ASP A 283 30.11 8.14 -1.91
N ILE A 284 29.68 7.14 -1.13
CA ILE A 284 29.85 5.72 -1.44
C ILE A 284 28.76 5.24 -2.41
N GLY A 285 27.55 5.82 -2.36
CA GLY A 285 26.37 5.42 -3.12
C GLY A 285 25.61 4.22 -2.55
N ASN A 286 25.79 3.89 -1.27
CA ASN A 286 25.03 2.83 -0.57
C ASN A 286 24.02 3.37 0.45
N GLU A 287 23.90 4.69 0.53
CA GLU A 287 22.89 5.38 1.33
C GLU A 287 22.26 6.47 0.46
N VAL A 288 20.94 6.48 0.41
CA VAL A 288 20.14 7.45 -0.34
C VAL A 288 19.11 8.08 0.56
N SER A 289 18.98 9.40 0.50
CA SER A 289 17.94 10.13 1.18
C SER A 289 17.13 10.94 0.17
N PHE A 290 15.82 11.01 0.37
CA PHE A 290 14.97 11.91 -0.37
C PHE A 290 14.00 12.64 0.53
N SER A 291 13.42 13.72 0.02
CA SER A 291 12.40 14.46 0.75
C SER A 291 11.31 15.03 -0.15
N LYS A 292 10.13 15.21 0.44
CA LYS A 292 8.94 15.75 -0.21
C LYS A 292 8.23 16.73 0.71
N THR A 293 8.16 17.99 0.31
CA THR A 293 7.36 19.02 0.94
C THR A 293 5.89 18.83 0.56
N LEU A 294 5.05 18.67 1.58
CA LEU A 294 3.61 18.53 1.44
C LEU A 294 3.03 19.85 0.94
N LYS A 295 2.29 19.80 -0.18
CA LYS A 295 1.65 20.99 -0.72
C LYS A 295 0.58 21.47 0.26
N ARG A 296 0.60 22.75 0.64
CA ARG A 296 -0.54 23.34 1.35
C ARG A 296 -1.76 23.28 0.44
N ALA A 297 -2.90 22.85 0.97
CA ALA A 297 -4.17 23.04 0.30
C ALA A 297 -4.28 24.52 -0.11
N ASN A 298 -4.36 24.79 -1.41
CA ASN A 298 -4.74 26.11 -1.88
C ASN A 298 -6.07 26.44 -1.22
N SER A 299 -6.06 27.39 -0.29
CA SER A 299 -7.26 28.07 0.15
C SER A 299 -7.86 28.71 -1.09
N LYS A 300 -8.80 28.04 -1.75
CA LYS A 300 -9.80 28.73 -2.56
C LYS A 300 -10.57 29.59 -1.56
N VAL A 301 -10.03 30.78 -1.33
CA VAL A 301 -10.75 31.91 -0.77
C VAL A 301 -12.00 32.02 -1.62
N ASN A 302 -13.14 31.83 -0.97
CA ASN A 302 -14.41 32.34 -1.44
C ASN A 302 -14.22 33.84 -1.72
N ALA A 303 -13.90 34.18 -2.97
CA ALA A 303 -14.12 35.51 -3.47
C ALA A 303 -15.62 35.61 -3.75
N SER A 304 -16.24 36.47 -2.96
CA SER A 304 -17.63 36.91 -2.97
C SER A 304 -18.05 37.46 -4.33
#